data_AF-A0A2Z4URS1-F1
#
_entry.id   AF-A0A2Z4URS1-F1
#
_cell.length_a   1.000
_cell.length_b   1.000
_cell.length_c   1.000
_cell.angle_alpha   90.00
_cell.angle_beta   90.00
_cell.angle_gamma   90.00
#
_symmetry.space_group_name_H-M   'P 1'
#
loop_
_entity.id
_entity.type
_entity.pdbx_description
1 polymer ?
#
loop_
_entity_poly.entity_id
_entity_poly.type
_entity_poly.pdbx_seq_one_letter_code
_entity_poly.pdbx_strand_id
1 'polypeptide(L)'
;MTRRTTGEQPPERCEDHADSATAPLPAPELTEAECRRCGTYIAGLDGRYACGVCGWVNDHSEGHRRLPRADEDPDRPAKGRRRPPQLPGPPAEPAPGPVDPGPRGPFAQAAAGG
;
A
#
# COMPACT_ATOMS: atom_id res chain seq x y z
N MET A 1 18.18 46.95 16.61
CA MET A 1 17.22 45.84 16.83
C MET A 1 15.82 46.40 16.67
N THR A 2 15.16 46.11 15.56
CA THR A 2 13.77 46.53 15.32
C THR A 2 13.06 45.33 14.68
N ARG A 3 12.14 44.72 15.43
CA ARG A 3 11.36 43.56 14.98
C ARG A 3 10.33 44.03 13.97
N ARG A 4 10.35 43.47 12.75
CA ARG A 4 9.21 43.53 11.82
C ARG A 4 8.22 42.45 12.22
N THR A 5 7.02 42.86 12.59
CA THR A 5 5.83 42.01 12.71
C THR A 5 5.19 41.86 11.33
N THR A 6 5.12 40.63 10.85
CA THR A 6 4.33 40.19 9.69
C THR A 6 3.61 38.95 10.21
N GLY A 7 2.29 38.92 10.44
CA GLY A 7 1.26 39.71 9.78
C GLY A 7 1.02 39.16 8.37
N GLU A 8 0.71 37.87 8.28
CA GLU A 8 -0.23 37.23 7.33
C GLU A 8 -0.16 35.72 7.61
N GLN A 9 -1.11 35.17 8.37
CA GLN A 9 -1.34 33.72 8.33
C GLN A 9 -1.98 33.43 6.97
N PRO A 10 -1.46 32.48 6.16
CA PRO A 10 -2.16 32.06 4.95
C PRO A 10 -3.55 31.52 5.34
N PRO A 11 -4.61 31.73 4.52
CA PRO A 11 -5.90 31.15 4.83
C PRO A 11 -5.76 29.63 4.85
N GLU A 12 -6.28 29.02 5.92
CA GLU A 12 -6.32 27.58 6.15
C GLU A 12 -7.10 26.90 5.02
N ARG A 13 -6.42 26.65 3.90
CA ARG A 13 -6.91 25.75 2.87
C ARG A 13 -6.72 24.34 3.41
N CYS A 14 -7.80 23.75 3.89
CA CYS A 14 -8.30 22.40 3.55
C CYS A 14 -9.36 21.92 4.56
N GLU A 15 -10.22 22.79 5.10
CA GLU A 15 -11.34 22.36 5.95
C GLU A 15 -12.62 22.02 5.16
N ASP A 16 -12.50 21.80 3.84
CA ASP A 16 -13.62 21.49 2.92
C ASP A 16 -13.59 20.03 2.43
N HIS A 17 -13.21 19.09 3.31
CA HIS A 17 -13.47 17.65 3.12
C HIS A 17 -14.51 17.14 4.12
N ALA A 18 -15.30 18.05 4.71
CA ALA A 18 -16.48 17.70 5.46
C ALA A 18 -17.63 17.52 4.49
N ASP A 19 -18.24 16.33 4.50
CA ASP A 19 -19.59 16.06 3.98
C ASP A 19 -19.71 15.69 2.48
N SER A 20 -19.00 14.65 2.06
CA SER A 20 -19.68 13.62 1.26
C SER A 20 -20.18 12.57 2.25
N ALA A 21 -21.45 12.65 2.61
CA ALA A 21 -22.11 11.85 3.65
C ALA A 21 -22.11 10.34 3.34
N THR A 22 -20.96 9.69 3.43
CA THR A 22 -20.83 8.29 3.80
C THR A 22 -20.81 8.26 5.33
N ALA A 23 -21.76 7.54 5.93
CA ALA A 23 -21.76 7.32 7.37
C ALA A 23 -20.35 6.91 7.84
N PRO A 24 -19.85 7.39 8.98
CA PRO A 24 -18.51 7.08 9.46
C PRO A 24 -18.31 5.57 9.43
N LEU A 25 -17.38 5.12 8.59
CA LEU A 25 -16.98 3.71 8.56
C LEU A 25 -16.47 3.35 9.96
N PRO A 26 -16.83 2.18 10.53
CA PRO A 26 -16.28 1.75 11.82
C PRO A 26 -14.76 1.82 11.78
N ALA A 27 -14.16 2.19 12.91
CA ALA A 27 -12.72 2.28 13.05
C ALA A 27 -12.05 0.96 12.62
N PRO A 28 -10.94 1.02 11.88
CA PRO A 28 -10.22 -0.19 11.47
C PRO A 28 -9.63 -0.89 12.69
N GLU A 29 -9.63 -2.23 12.65
CA GLU A 29 -9.10 -3.06 13.73
C GLU A 29 -7.62 -3.36 13.51
N LEU A 30 -6.82 -3.32 14.59
CA LEU A 30 -5.43 -3.75 14.55
C LEU A 30 -5.39 -5.29 14.68
N THR A 31 -4.83 -5.96 13.69
CA THR A 31 -4.69 -7.42 13.64
C THR A 31 -3.22 -7.80 13.53
N GLU A 32 -2.86 -8.99 14.02
CA GLU A 32 -1.46 -9.44 14.03
C GLU A 32 -1.32 -10.82 13.36
N ALA A 33 -0.21 -11.03 12.65
CA ALA A 33 0.08 -12.28 11.94
C ALA A 33 1.58 -12.45 11.65
N GLU A 34 1.99 -13.64 11.25
CA GLU A 34 3.35 -13.89 10.74
C GLU A 34 3.45 -13.60 9.23
N CYS A 35 4.55 -12.98 8.81
CA CYS A 35 4.85 -12.76 7.40
C CYS A 35 5.05 -14.10 6.69
N ARG A 36 4.26 -14.37 5.64
CA ARG A 36 4.33 -15.61 4.86
C ARG A 36 5.65 -15.81 4.09
N ARG A 37 6.47 -14.76 3.98
CA ARG A 37 7.77 -14.81 3.28
C ARG A 37 8.96 -14.99 4.21
N CYS A 38 9.04 -14.23 5.31
CA CYS A 38 10.21 -14.24 6.20
C CYS A 38 9.89 -14.61 7.66
N GLY A 39 8.64 -14.93 7.99
CA GLY A 39 8.21 -15.36 9.33
C GLY A 39 8.17 -14.25 10.39
N THR A 40 8.50 -13.01 10.05
CA THR A 40 8.46 -11.89 11.00
C THR A 40 7.02 -11.62 11.47
N TYR A 41 6.83 -11.41 12.77
CA TYR A 41 5.54 -10.97 13.33
C TYR A 41 5.24 -9.54 12.89
N ILE A 42 4.07 -9.33 12.29
CA ILE A 42 3.65 -8.05 11.71
C ILE A 42 2.23 -7.70 12.17
N ALA A 43 2.03 -6.43 12.46
CA ALA A 43 0.70 -5.87 12.66
C ALA A 43 0.15 -5.30 11.34
N GLY A 44 -1.15 -5.39 11.15
CA GLY A 44 -1.89 -4.91 9.99
C GLY A 44 -3.23 -4.32 10.41
N LEU A 45 -3.93 -3.69 9.46
CA LEU A 45 -5.27 -3.15 9.67
C LEU A 45 -6.29 -4.02 8.94
N ASP A 46 -7.33 -4.47 9.64
CA ASP A 46 -8.40 -5.30 9.09
C ASP A 46 -7.86 -6.52 8.29
N GLY A 47 -6.81 -7.19 8.78
CA GLY A 47 -6.19 -8.33 8.08
C GLY A 47 -5.38 -7.98 6.83
N ARG A 48 -5.03 -6.70 6.62
CA ARG A 48 -4.17 -6.23 5.53
C ARG A 48 -2.76 -6.04 6.05
N TYR A 49 -1.83 -6.81 5.50
CA TYR A 49 -0.49 -6.96 6.03
C TYR A 49 0.55 -6.50 5.02
N ALA A 50 1.48 -5.67 5.49
CA ALA A 50 2.67 -5.27 4.74
C ALA A 50 3.90 -5.48 5.64
N CYS A 51 4.85 -6.28 5.18
CA CYS A 51 6.07 -6.57 5.90
C CYS A 51 7.13 -5.51 5.59
N GLY A 52 7.45 -4.67 6.58
CA GLY A 52 8.52 -3.68 6.46
C GLY A 52 9.93 -4.29 6.34
N VAL A 53 10.11 -5.58 6.61
CA VAL A 53 11.42 -6.26 6.55
C VAL A 53 11.74 -6.78 5.16
N CYS A 54 10.81 -7.54 4.55
CA CYS A 54 11.06 -8.20 3.25
C CYS A 54 10.21 -7.66 2.10
N GLY A 55 9.39 -6.63 2.35
CA GLY A 55 8.54 -5.97 1.36
C GLY A 55 7.35 -6.80 0.88
N TRP A 56 7.08 -7.96 1.49
CA TRP A 56 5.90 -8.76 1.15
C TRP A 56 4.62 -8.05 1.59
N VAL A 57 3.60 -8.08 0.73
CA VAL A 57 2.25 -7.58 1.01
C VAL A 57 1.26 -8.69 0.65
N ASN A 58 0.23 -8.91 1.47
CA ASN A 58 -0.82 -9.88 1.14
C ASN A 58 -1.73 -9.36 0.03
N ASP A 59 -2.49 -10.27 -0.62
CA ASP A 59 -3.47 -9.82 -1.60
C ASP A 59 -4.56 -8.97 -0.92
N HIS A 60 -4.94 -7.89 -1.58
CA HIS A 60 -5.93 -6.95 -1.08
C HIS A 60 -7.33 -7.57 -0.84
N SER A 61 -7.68 -8.70 -1.45
CA SER A 61 -8.94 -9.38 -1.17
C SER A 61 -8.91 -10.19 0.13
N GLU A 62 -7.74 -10.46 0.69
CA GLU A 62 -7.57 -11.24 1.92
C GLU A 62 -7.87 -10.45 3.21
N GLY A 63 -8.07 -9.13 3.11
CA GLY A 63 -8.46 -8.31 4.27
C GLY A 63 -9.84 -8.70 4.80
N HIS A 64 -10.02 -8.65 6.12
CA HIS A 64 -11.26 -8.95 6.82
C HIS A 64 -12.38 -7.97 6.46
N ARG A 65 -12.01 -6.73 6.13
CA ARG A 65 -12.96 -5.72 5.66
C ARG A 65 -13.07 -5.73 4.14
N ARG A 66 -14.33 -5.81 3.68
CA ARG A 66 -14.70 -5.65 2.27
C ARG A 66 -14.16 -4.32 1.74
N LEU A 67 -13.50 -4.38 0.59
CA LEU A 67 -13.06 -3.20 -0.15
C LEU A 67 -14.25 -2.35 -0.60
N PRO A 68 -14.14 -1.01 -0.63
CA PRO A 68 -15.13 -0.15 -1.24
C PRO A 68 -15.44 -0.55 -2.68
N ARG A 69 -16.70 -0.43 -3.09
CA ARG A 69 -17.09 -0.60 -4.51
C ARG A 69 -16.79 0.68 -5.25
N ALA A 70 -16.75 0.57 -6.57
CA ALA A 70 -16.58 1.74 -7.42
C ALA A 70 -17.65 2.81 -7.17
N ASP A 71 -18.91 2.45 -6.88
CA ASP A 71 -19.97 3.44 -6.61
C ASP A 71 -19.81 4.18 -5.28
N GLU A 72 -19.00 3.62 -4.38
CA GLU A 72 -18.62 4.22 -3.09
C GLU A 72 -17.33 5.06 -3.22
N ASP A 73 -16.66 5.05 -4.38
CA ASP A 73 -15.42 5.78 -4.65
C ASP A 73 -15.73 7.25 -5.02
N PRO A 74 -15.29 8.24 -4.23
CA PRO A 74 -15.54 9.66 -4.49
C PRO A 74 -14.86 10.15 -5.78
N ASP A 75 -13.76 9.52 -6.19
CA ASP A 75 -13.04 9.86 -7.41
C ASP A 75 -13.60 9.14 -8.65
N ARG A 76 -14.69 8.37 -8.49
CA ARG A 76 -15.30 7.65 -9.61
C ARG A 76 -15.78 8.63 -10.70
N PRO A 77 -15.38 8.42 -11.97
CA PRO A 77 -15.90 9.23 -13.07
C PRO A 77 -17.41 9.03 -13.23
N ALA A 78 -18.13 10.14 -13.40
CA ALA A 78 -19.57 10.13 -13.68
C ALA A 78 -19.92 9.21 -14.86
N LYS A 79 -21.00 8.43 -14.73
CA LYS A 79 -21.50 7.53 -15.79
C LYS A 79 -21.66 8.34 -17.09
N GLY A 80 -20.87 7.99 -18.12
CA GLY A 80 -20.95 8.60 -19.45
C GLY A 80 -19.69 9.34 -19.91
N ARG A 81 -18.73 9.67 -19.02
CA ARG A 81 -17.40 10.07 -19.48
C ARG A 81 -16.68 8.79 -19.93
N ARG A 82 -16.48 8.64 -21.25
CA ARG A 82 -15.59 7.58 -21.78
C ARG A 82 -14.24 7.76 -21.09
N ARG A 83 -13.72 6.68 -20.49
CA ARG A 83 -12.34 6.64 -20.04
C ARG A 83 -11.48 7.05 -21.25
N PRO A 84 -10.57 8.02 -21.13
CA PRO A 84 -9.59 8.26 -22.17
C PRO A 84 -8.93 6.94 -22.54
N PRO A 85 -8.52 6.73 -23.81
CA PRO A 85 -7.75 5.55 -24.16
C PRO A 85 -6.61 5.39 -23.15
N GLN A 86 -6.50 4.21 -22.54
CA GLN A 86 -5.33 3.88 -21.73
C GLN A 86 -4.11 4.14 -22.61
N LEU A 87 -3.19 4.97 -22.13
CA LEU A 87 -1.89 5.12 -22.79
C LEU A 87 -1.27 3.71 -22.88
N PRO A 88 -0.57 3.39 -23.99
CA PRO A 88 0.20 2.16 -24.07
C PRO A 88 1.06 2.06 -22.82
N GLY A 89 0.97 0.92 -22.11
CA GLY A 89 1.85 0.65 -20.98
C GLY A 89 3.31 0.74 -21.41
N PRO A 90 4.24 0.97 -20.48
CA PRO A 90 5.66 0.89 -20.80
C PRO A 90 5.95 -0.47 -21.46
N PRO A 91 6.87 -0.52 -22.44
CA PRO A 91 7.25 -1.78 -23.06
C PRO A 91 7.66 -2.77 -21.97
N ALA A 92 7.27 -4.04 -22.14
CA ALA A 92 7.64 -5.10 -21.22
C ALA A 92 9.16 -5.03 -21.00
N GLU A 93 9.58 -4.87 -19.74
CA GLU A 93 11.00 -4.98 -19.41
C GLU A 93 11.50 -6.34 -19.89
N PRO A 94 12.69 -6.41 -20.52
CA PRO A 94 13.27 -7.69 -20.87
C PRO A 94 13.34 -8.53 -19.60
N ALA A 95 12.84 -9.76 -19.68
CA ALA A 95 12.88 -10.70 -18.57
C ALA A 95 14.30 -10.69 -17.97
N PRO A 96 14.44 -10.70 -16.63
CA PRO A 96 15.76 -10.80 -16.02
C PRO A 96 16.43 -12.03 -16.63
N GLY A 97 17.61 -11.80 -17.24
CA GLY A 97 18.41 -12.88 -17.79
C GLY A 97 18.66 -13.95 -16.74
N PRO A 98 19.00 -15.18 -17.13
CA PRO A 98 19.30 -16.24 -16.18
C PRO A 98 20.32 -15.73 -15.17
N VAL A 99 19.88 -15.61 -13.91
CA VAL A 99 20.75 -15.27 -12.80
C VAL A 99 21.72 -16.43 -12.66
N ASP A 100 22.97 -16.20 -13.04
CA ASP A 100 24.05 -17.16 -12.78
C ASP A 100 24.12 -17.33 -11.26
N PRO A 101 23.88 -18.52 -10.71
CA PRO A 101 24.03 -18.76 -9.28
C PRO A 101 25.52 -18.73 -8.98
N GLY A 102 26.03 -17.52 -8.73
CA GLY A 102 27.40 -17.27 -8.34
C GLY A 102 27.84 -18.25 -7.22
N PRO A 103 29.16 -18.48 -7.10
CA PRO A 103 29.68 -19.58 -6.29
C PRO A 103 29.12 -19.54 -4.88
N ARG A 104 28.55 -20.69 -4.45
CA ARG A 104 28.05 -20.90 -3.10
C ARG A 104 29.15 -20.53 -2.12
N GLY A 105 28.93 -19.48 -1.33
CA GLY A 105 29.80 -19.12 -0.22
C GLY A 105 29.94 -20.28 0.78
N PRO A 106 31.00 -20.30 1.61
CA PRO A 106 31.42 -21.46 2.41
C PRO A 106 30.46 -21.85 3.55
N PHE A 107 29.29 -21.23 3.68
CA PHE A 107 28.36 -21.43 4.80
C PHE A 107 27.27 -22.47 4.53
N ALA A 108 27.27 -23.15 3.38
CA ALA A 108 26.35 -24.26 3.12
C ALA A 108 26.89 -25.57 3.70
N GLN A 109 26.76 -25.77 5.02
CA GLN A 109 26.95 -27.07 5.65
C GLN A 109 25.71 -27.55 6.42
N ALA A 110 25.26 -28.74 5.98
CA ALA A 110 24.69 -29.84 6.74
C ALA A 110 23.32 -29.69 7.45
N ALA A 111 22.32 -30.37 6.89
CA ALA A 111 21.34 -31.12 7.66
C ALA A 111 21.03 -32.44 6.93
N ALA A 112 21.81 -33.48 7.25
CA ALA A 112 21.49 -34.88 7.00
C ALA A 112 21.76 -35.64 8.30
N GLY A 113 20.74 -36.36 8.79
CA GLY A 113 20.80 -37.24 9.97
C GLY A 113 19.87 -36.76 11.10
N GLY A 114 18.91 -37.55 11.58
CA GLY A 114 18.56 -38.94 11.29
C GLY A 114 17.23 -39.32 11.92
#